data_AF-A0A419HMN9-F1
#
_entry.id   AF-A0A419HMN9-F1
#
_cell.length_a   1.000
_cell.length_b   1.000
_cell.length_c   1.000
_cell.angle_alpha   90.00
_cell.angle_beta   90.00
_cell.angle_gamma   90.00
#
_symmetry.space_group_name_H-M   'P 1'
#
loop_
_entity.id
_entity.type
_entity.pdbx_description
1 polymer ?
#
loop_
_entity_poly.entity_id
_entity_poly.type
_entity_poly.pdbx_seq_one_letter_code
_entity_poly.pdbx_strand_id
1 'polypeptide(L)'
;MTLAVRGTLWDPFTSFAAEFDSLARRARVQENAYVPAVNVTREGGDALITLELPGVDVDNDVDIEVTQGRLTISGNRAEQTTQEDQGWKVREIRSGKFSREFTLPDHVGAEQIEADYDKGLLRIRVKDVAKPEVAAAKVPIRHELTR
;
A
#
# COMPACT_ATOMS: atom_id res chain seq x y z
N MET A 1 19.80 -35.81 28.80
CA MET A 1 20.11 -34.51 28.18
C MET A 1 19.22 -34.36 26.96
N THR A 2 18.11 -33.64 27.11
CA THR A 2 17.03 -33.58 26.11
C THR A 2 17.25 -32.34 25.25
N LEU A 3 17.64 -32.53 24.00
CA LEU A 3 17.73 -31.46 23.02
C LEU A 3 16.43 -31.43 22.21
N ALA A 4 15.53 -30.53 22.58
CA ALA A 4 14.31 -30.25 21.81
C ALA A 4 14.67 -29.37 20.61
N VAL A 5 14.74 -29.97 19.43
CA VAL A 5 14.75 -29.22 18.17
C VAL A 5 13.31 -28.81 17.88
N ARG A 6 12.96 -27.57 18.25
CA ARG A 6 11.71 -26.93 17.87
C ARG A 6 11.76 -26.62 16.37
N GLY A 7 11.18 -27.51 15.57
CA GLY A 7 10.84 -27.23 14.19
C GLY A 7 9.70 -26.22 14.15
N THR A 8 9.95 -25.05 13.58
CA THR A 8 8.91 -24.26 12.93
C THR A 8 9.28 -24.28 11.46
N LEU A 9 8.46 -25.01 10.70
CA LEU A 9 8.64 -25.24 9.29
C LEU A 9 8.58 -23.89 8.55
N TRP A 10 9.60 -23.63 7.76
CA TRP A 10 9.67 -22.56 6.78
C TRP A 10 8.53 -22.76 5.78
N ASP A 11 7.57 -21.83 5.78
CA ASP A 11 6.47 -21.80 4.81
C ASP A 11 6.67 -20.61 3.86
N PRO A 12 6.97 -20.85 2.58
CA PRO A 12 7.35 -19.80 1.62
C PRO A 12 6.16 -18.98 1.11
N PHE A 13 4.92 -19.23 1.57
CA PHE A 13 3.73 -18.47 1.16
C PHE A 13 3.19 -17.51 2.23
N THR A 14 3.74 -17.53 3.44
CA THR A 14 3.29 -16.67 4.56
C THR A 14 3.99 -15.31 4.58
N SER A 15 5.07 -15.10 3.82
CA SER A 15 5.73 -13.78 3.73
C SER A 15 4.88 -12.77 2.97
N PHE A 16 4.19 -13.19 1.90
CA PHE A 16 3.34 -12.31 1.09
C PHE A 16 2.05 -11.91 1.82
N ALA A 17 1.42 -12.85 2.53
CA ALA A 17 0.28 -12.56 3.38
C ALA A 17 0.69 -11.68 4.58
N ALA A 18 1.86 -11.88 5.17
CA ALA A 18 2.36 -11.03 6.25
C ALA A 18 2.81 -9.63 5.78
N GLU A 19 3.36 -9.52 4.57
CA GLU A 19 3.70 -8.25 3.91
C GLU A 19 2.43 -7.47 3.56
N PHE A 20 1.44 -8.13 2.95
CA PHE A 20 0.11 -7.57 2.65
C PHE A 20 -0.68 -7.20 3.92
N ASP A 21 -0.60 -8.03 4.96
CA ASP A 21 -1.19 -7.77 6.28
C ASP A 21 -0.39 -6.73 7.08
N SER A 22 0.83 -6.37 6.65
CA SER A 22 1.60 -5.24 7.19
C SER A 22 1.25 -3.91 6.53
N LEU A 23 0.89 -3.92 5.24
CA LEU A 23 0.27 -2.78 4.54
C LEU A 23 -1.06 -2.43 5.22
N ALA A 24 -1.86 -3.45 5.56
CA ALA A 24 -3.13 -3.26 6.26
C ALA A 24 -2.96 -2.84 7.74
N ARG A 25 -1.98 -3.37 8.48
CA ARG A 25 -1.82 -3.09 9.94
C ARG A 25 -1.19 -1.76 10.30
N ARG A 26 -0.48 -1.08 9.40
CA ARG A 26 0.29 0.14 9.72
C ARG A 26 -0.34 1.44 9.26
N ALA A 27 -1.65 1.45 9.01
CA ALA A 27 -2.43 2.68 9.07
C ALA A 27 -2.40 3.21 10.52
N ARG A 28 -1.32 3.90 10.91
CA ARG A 28 -1.28 4.68 12.15
C ARG A 28 -2.30 5.80 12.00
N VAL A 29 -3.49 5.54 12.52
CA VAL A 29 -4.55 6.53 12.69
C VAL A 29 -4.02 7.59 13.65
N GLN A 30 -3.75 8.78 13.13
CA GLN A 30 -3.63 9.97 13.97
C GLN A 30 -5.06 10.29 14.46
N GLU A 31 -5.26 10.36 15.78
CA GLU A 31 -6.57 10.67 16.36
C GLU A 31 -7.09 12.00 15.78
N ASN A 32 -8.33 11.99 15.30
CA ASN A 32 -9.04 13.06 14.56
C ASN A 32 -8.72 13.26 13.06
N ALA A 33 -7.90 12.43 12.43
CA ALA A 33 -7.66 12.54 10.99
C ALA A 33 -8.80 11.97 10.13
N TYR A 34 -9.08 12.60 8.99
CA TYR A 34 -9.81 11.96 7.90
C TYR A 34 -8.95 10.79 7.37
N VAL A 35 -9.56 9.61 7.30
CA VAL A 35 -8.88 8.34 7.03
C VAL A 35 -9.65 7.71 5.86
N PRO A 36 -9.25 7.99 4.59
CA PRO A 36 -9.92 7.49 3.40
C PRO A 36 -10.04 5.96 3.43
N ALA A 37 -11.21 5.39 3.12
CA ALA A 37 -11.28 3.94 2.91
C ALA A 37 -10.44 3.54 1.70
N VAL A 38 -9.87 2.34 1.76
CA VAL A 38 -8.97 1.82 0.72
C VAL A 38 -9.33 0.39 0.37
N ASN A 39 -9.39 0.10 -0.92
CA ASN A 39 -9.37 -1.25 -1.45
C ASN A 39 -8.03 -1.53 -2.12
N VAL A 40 -7.48 -2.72 -1.92
CA VAL A 40 -6.29 -3.20 -2.62
C VAL A 40 -6.63 -4.53 -3.28
N THR A 41 -6.51 -4.58 -4.61
CA THR A 41 -6.75 -5.79 -5.41
C THR A 41 -5.54 -6.11 -6.27
N ARG A 42 -5.55 -7.31 -6.86
CA ARG A 42 -4.52 -7.76 -7.80
C ARG A 42 -5.15 -8.00 -9.16
N GLU A 43 -4.46 -7.55 -10.20
CA GLU A 43 -4.83 -7.78 -11.60
C GLU A 43 -3.58 -8.30 -12.34
N GLY A 44 -3.49 -9.62 -12.52
CA GLY A 44 -2.29 -10.24 -13.13
C GLY A 44 -1.02 -10.01 -12.32
N GLY A 45 -0.07 -9.27 -12.89
CA GLY A 45 1.19 -8.88 -12.24
C GLY A 45 1.08 -7.61 -11.38
N ASP A 46 -0.02 -6.89 -11.49
CA ASP A 46 -0.17 -5.53 -10.97
C ASP A 46 -0.98 -5.50 -9.67
N ALA A 47 -0.75 -4.47 -8.86
CA ALA A 47 -1.62 -4.11 -7.74
C ALA A 47 -2.49 -2.91 -8.11
N LEU A 48 -3.76 -2.96 -7.75
CA LEU A 48 -4.71 -1.85 -7.90
C LEU A 48 -5.09 -1.36 -6.50
N ILE A 49 -4.77 -0.11 -6.20
CA ILE A 49 -5.10 0.56 -4.94
C ILE A 49 -6.18 1.58 -5.25
N THR A 50 -7.31 1.55 -4.56
CA THR A 50 -8.42 2.51 -4.75
C THR A 50 -8.74 3.19 -3.43
N LEU A 51 -8.70 4.53 -3.41
CA LEU A 51 -9.03 5.35 -2.25
C LEU A 51 -10.31 6.14 -2.53
N GLU A 52 -11.22 6.18 -1.56
CA GLU A 52 -12.36 7.11 -1.62
C GLU A 52 -11.92 8.51 -1.18
N LEU A 53 -11.98 9.48 -2.08
CA LEU A 53 -11.66 10.89 -1.83
C LEU A 53 -12.80 11.81 -2.36
N PRO A 54 -14.06 11.62 -1.92
CA PRO A 54 -15.16 12.45 -2.38
C PRO A 54 -15.03 13.91 -1.88
N GLY A 55 -15.10 14.85 -2.82
CA GLY A 55 -15.03 16.29 -2.52
C GLY A 55 -13.63 16.78 -2.15
N VAL A 56 -12.59 16.02 -2.50
CA VAL A 56 -11.19 16.48 -2.44
C VAL A 56 -10.81 17.01 -3.81
N ASP A 57 -10.13 18.15 -3.86
CA ASP A 57 -9.50 18.65 -5.09
C ASP A 57 -8.18 17.90 -5.30
N VAL A 58 -8.23 16.80 -6.04
CA VAL A 58 -7.06 15.91 -6.19
C VAL A 58 -5.87 16.56 -6.89
N ASP A 59 -6.10 17.59 -7.71
CA ASP A 59 -5.03 18.23 -8.46
C ASP A 59 -4.19 19.17 -7.57
N ASN A 60 -4.79 19.70 -6.49
CA ASN A 60 -4.16 20.69 -5.61
C ASN A 60 -3.93 20.19 -4.18
N ASP A 61 -4.76 19.26 -3.69
CA ASP A 61 -4.77 18.82 -2.29
C ASP A 61 -4.24 17.39 -2.11
N VAL A 62 -3.77 16.71 -3.16
CA VAL A 62 -3.28 15.32 -3.09
C VAL A 62 -1.90 15.17 -3.72
N ASP A 63 -1.00 14.56 -2.95
CA ASP A 63 0.35 14.21 -3.36
C ASP A 63 0.54 12.69 -3.36
N ILE A 64 1.17 12.18 -4.43
CA ILE A 64 1.57 10.78 -4.58
C ILE A 64 3.08 10.73 -4.76
N GLU A 65 3.78 10.12 -3.80
CA GLU A 65 5.25 10.10 -3.77
C GLU A 65 5.77 8.66 -3.63
N VAL A 66 6.88 8.36 -4.30
CA VAL A 66 7.64 7.13 -4.05
C VAL A 66 9.01 7.49 -3.49
N THR A 67 9.25 7.09 -2.24
CA THR A 67 10.52 7.36 -1.54
C THR A 67 10.92 6.15 -0.70
N GLN A 68 12.18 5.72 -0.81
CA GLN A 68 12.76 4.64 0.02
C GLN A 68 11.92 3.34 0.00
N GLY A 69 11.47 2.90 -1.18
CA GLY A 69 10.67 1.68 -1.32
C GLY A 69 9.24 1.80 -0.77
N ARG A 70 8.72 3.03 -0.63
CA ARG A 70 7.37 3.29 -0.13
C ARG A 70 6.63 4.24 -1.06
N LEU A 71 5.39 3.88 -1.38
CA LEU A 71 4.39 4.72 -2.03
C LEU A 71 3.56 5.41 -0.95
N THR A 72 3.59 6.73 -0.91
CA THR A 72 2.82 7.57 0.01
C THR A 72 1.79 8.35 -0.77
N ILE A 73 0.54 8.29 -0.32
CA ILE A 73 -0.59 9.06 -0.82
C ILE A 73 -1.04 9.94 0.34
N SER A 74 -0.89 11.24 0.19
CA SER A 74 -1.24 12.19 1.24
C SER A 74 -2.05 13.34 0.70
N GLY A 75 -2.74 14.04 1.58
CA GLY A 75 -3.54 15.17 1.17
C GLY A 75 -4.39 15.75 2.28
N ASN A 76 -5.30 16.63 1.91
CA ASN A 76 -6.23 17.27 2.84
C ASN A 76 -7.64 17.33 2.28
N ARG A 77 -8.63 16.88 3.06
CA ARG A 77 -10.03 17.15 2.77
C ARG A 77 -10.45 18.40 3.51
N ALA A 78 -10.74 19.48 2.78
CA ALA A 78 -11.20 20.72 3.39
C ALA A 78 -12.46 20.51 4.23
N GLU A 79 -12.55 21.21 5.36
CA GLU A 79 -13.76 21.26 6.16
C GLU A 79 -14.80 22.12 5.43
N GLN A 80 -15.98 21.55 5.18
CA GLN A 80 -17.10 22.34 4.69
C GLN A 80 -17.76 23.04 5.88
N THR A 81 -17.17 24.15 6.32
CA THR A 81 -17.81 25.04 7.30
C THR A 81 -18.71 26.01 6.56
N THR A 82 -20.02 25.75 6.59
CA THR A 82 -21.02 26.77 6.23
C THR A 82 -21.24 27.69 7.45
N GLN A 83 -21.59 28.97 7.24
CA GLN A 83 -21.82 29.98 8.30
C GLN A 83 -22.89 29.61 9.35
N GLU A 84 -23.54 28.46 9.23
CA GLU A 84 -24.58 27.91 10.11
C GLU A 84 -24.03 26.81 11.06
N ASP A 85 -22.79 26.93 11.55
CA ASP A 85 -22.21 25.98 12.53
C ASP A 85 -22.97 25.93 13.88
N GLN A 86 -24.03 26.73 14.05
CA GLN A 86 -24.98 26.65 15.15
C GLN A 86 -26.19 25.77 14.78
N GLY A 87 -26.03 24.45 14.80
CA GLY A 87 -27.19 23.57 14.55
C GLY A 87 -26.93 22.08 14.31
N TRP A 88 -25.68 21.62 14.26
CA TRP A 88 -25.38 20.21 14.04
C TRP A 88 -25.95 19.34 15.16
N LYS A 89 -26.95 18.50 14.83
CA LYS A 89 -27.45 17.46 15.74
C LYS A 89 -26.55 16.21 15.72
N VAL A 90 -25.93 15.93 14.58
CA VAL A 90 -25.01 14.80 14.34
C VAL A 90 -23.96 15.23 13.30
N ARG A 91 -22.71 14.82 13.50
CA ARG A 91 -21.58 15.12 12.60
C ARG A 91 -20.73 13.86 12.36
N GLU A 92 -20.95 13.19 11.24
CA GLU A 92 -20.26 11.95 10.88
C GLU A 92 -19.24 12.12 9.74
N ILE A 93 -19.41 13.14 8.90
CA ILE A 93 -18.48 13.45 7.80
C ILE A 93 -17.21 14.09 8.38
N ARG A 94 -16.09 13.40 8.20
CA ARG A 94 -14.77 13.87 8.65
C ARG A 94 -14.05 14.63 7.54
N SER A 95 -13.37 15.71 7.94
CA SER A 95 -12.42 16.50 7.15
C SER A 95 -11.03 16.42 7.79
N GLY A 96 -10.02 16.95 7.09
CA GLY A 96 -8.65 17.06 7.58
C GLY A 96 -7.62 16.34 6.72
N LYS A 97 -6.38 16.38 7.21
CA LYS A 97 -5.23 15.77 6.56
C LYS A 97 -5.32 14.25 6.61
N PHE A 98 -4.85 13.61 5.55
CA PHE A 98 -4.75 12.17 5.44
C PHE A 98 -3.39 11.75 4.89
N SER A 99 -2.98 10.54 5.23
CA SER A 99 -1.81 9.88 4.65
C SER A 99 -2.03 8.37 4.66
N ARG A 100 -1.65 7.73 3.56
CA ARG A 100 -1.61 6.28 3.35
C ARG A 100 -0.26 5.93 2.79
N GLU A 101 0.34 4.89 3.33
CA GLU A 101 1.67 4.44 2.93
C GLU A 101 1.61 2.96 2.59
N PHE A 102 2.24 2.58 1.49
CA PHE A 102 2.36 1.21 1.02
C PHE A 102 3.83 0.89 0.75
N THR A 103 4.32 -0.22 1.29
CA THR A 103 5.63 -0.77 0.94
C THR A 103 5.58 -1.35 -0.47
N LEU A 104 6.57 -0.98 -1.28
CA LEU A 104 6.76 -1.51 -2.62
C LEU A 104 7.85 -2.60 -2.61
N PRO A 105 7.80 -3.58 -3.52
CA PRO A 105 8.95 -4.44 -3.79
C PRO A 105 10.16 -3.62 -4.25
N ASP A 106 11.37 -4.11 -3.96
CA ASP A 106 12.63 -3.41 -4.28
C ASP A 106 12.79 -3.05 -5.78
N HIS A 107 12.13 -3.79 -6.67
CA HIS A 107 12.22 -3.60 -8.13
C HIS A 107 11.14 -2.67 -8.68
N VAL A 108 10.23 -2.16 -7.85
CA VAL A 108 9.16 -1.25 -8.24
C VAL A 108 9.53 0.17 -7.81
N GLY A 109 9.61 1.07 -8.79
CA GLY A 109 9.87 2.50 -8.63
C GLY A 109 8.66 3.38 -8.97
N ALA A 110 8.92 4.67 -9.15
CA ALA A 110 7.90 5.66 -9.48
C ALA A 110 7.39 5.49 -10.93
N GLU A 111 8.23 4.96 -11.81
CA GLU A 111 7.94 4.77 -13.23
C GLU A 111 6.87 3.69 -13.50
N GLN A 112 6.58 2.82 -12.53
CA GLN A 112 5.54 1.80 -12.57
C GLN A 112 4.21 2.27 -11.95
N ILE A 113 4.13 3.52 -11.49
CA ILE A 113 2.94 4.07 -10.84
C ILE A 113 2.11 4.84 -11.87
N GLU A 114 0.85 4.44 -12.03
CA GLU A 114 -0.15 5.20 -12.77
C GLU A 114 -1.27 5.59 -11.80
N ALA A 115 -1.75 6.82 -11.92
CA ALA A 115 -2.84 7.32 -11.09
C ALA A 115 -3.92 7.94 -11.97
N ASP A 116 -5.17 7.68 -11.61
CA ASP A 116 -6.33 8.28 -12.24
C ASP A 116 -7.42 8.55 -11.21
N TYR A 117 -8.24 9.57 -11.44
CA TYR A 117 -9.32 9.95 -10.54
C TYR A 117 -10.63 10.08 -11.30
N ASP A 118 -11.66 9.39 -10.83
CA ASP A 118 -13.02 9.49 -11.36
C ASP A 118 -14.04 9.35 -10.24
N LYS A 119 -15.07 10.21 -10.25
CA LYS A 119 -16.25 10.13 -9.35
C LYS A 119 -15.93 9.93 -7.87
N GLY A 120 -14.93 10.64 -7.35
CA GLY A 120 -14.57 10.53 -5.93
C GLY A 120 -13.64 9.38 -5.60
N LEU A 121 -13.12 8.64 -6.59
CA LEU A 121 -12.23 7.51 -6.40
C LEU A 121 -10.88 7.78 -7.05
N LEU A 122 -9.83 7.79 -6.23
CA LEU A 122 -8.44 7.79 -6.70
C LEU A 122 -8.00 6.34 -6.89
N ARG A 123 -7.66 5.98 -8.12
CA ARG A 123 -7.16 4.66 -8.50
C ARG A 123 -5.68 4.78 -8.82
N ILE A 124 -4.89 3.92 -8.18
CA ILE A 124 -3.47 3.82 -8.40
C ILE A 124 -3.16 2.39 -8.83
N ARG A 125 -2.56 2.27 -10.02
CA ARG A 125 -2.02 1.01 -10.52
C ARG A 125 -0.51 1.01 -10.28
N VAL A 126 -0.05 -0.04 -9.62
CA VAL A 126 1.37 -0.35 -9.43
C VAL A 126 1.68 -1.55 -10.31
N LYS A 127 2.50 -1.35 -11.35
CA LYS A 127 2.80 -2.40 -12.33
C LYS A 127 3.88 -3.36 -11.83
N ASP A 128 3.83 -4.59 -12.32
CA ASP A 128 4.88 -5.61 -12.15
C ASP A 128 5.26 -5.91 -10.69
N VAL A 129 4.29 -5.77 -9.77
CA VAL A 129 4.49 -6.04 -8.34
C VAL A 129 4.84 -7.50 -8.09
N ALA A 130 4.24 -8.42 -8.86
CA ALA A 130 4.65 -9.82 -8.85
C ALA A 130 5.90 -10.00 -9.72
N LYS A 131 7.02 -10.47 -9.12
CA LYS A 131 8.15 -10.95 -9.93
C LYS A 131 7.67 -12.04 -10.89
N PRO A 132 8.17 -12.08 -12.14
CA PRO A 132 7.97 -13.26 -12.98
C PRO A 132 8.50 -14.47 -12.22
N GLU A 133 7.69 -15.53 -12.15
CA GLU A 133 8.05 -16.78 -11.52
C GLU A 133 9.40 -17.24 -12.10
N VAL A 134 10.47 -17.14 -11.29
CA VAL A 134 11.80 -17.50 -11.73
C VAL A 134 11.80 -19.02 -11.86
N ALA A 135 11.65 -19.52 -13.08
CA ALA A 135 11.73 -20.95 -13.35
C ALA A 135 13.05 -21.48 -12.76
N ALA A 136 12.96 -22.53 -11.96
CA ALA A 136 14.11 -23.08 -11.24
C ALA A 136 15.28 -23.35 -12.21
N ALA A 137 16.37 -22.62 -12.04
CA ALA A 137 17.58 -22.84 -12.83
C ALA A 137 18.40 -23.98 -12.20
N LYS A 138 18.78 -24.98 -13.00
CA LYS A 138 19.74 -26.00 -12.57
C LYS A 138 21.12 -25.35 -12.42
N VAL A 139 21.66 -25.33 -11.21
CA VAL A 139 23.03 -24.87 -10.95
C VAL A 139 24.00 -26.04 -11.17
N PRO A 140 24.97 -25.94 -12.10
CA PRO A 140 25.94 -27.00 -12.31
C PRO A 140 26.96 -27.06 -11.17
N ILE A 141 27.22 -28.26 -10.65
CA ILE A 141 28.27 -28.51 -9.66
C ILE A 141 29.61 -28.60 -10.39
N ARG A 142 30.56 -27.73 -10.05
CA ARG A 142 31.95 -27.86 -10.51
C ARG A 142 32.73 -28.72 -9.52
N HIS A 143 33.42 -29.74 -10.02
CA HIS A 143 34.41 -30.48 -9.25
C HIS A 143 35.78 -29.88 -9.55
N GLU A 144 36.50 -29.43 -8.52
CA GLU A 144 37.90 -29.07 -8.65
C GLU A 144 38.72 -30.34 -8.85
N LEU A 145 39.48 -30.39 -9.95
CA LEU A 145 40.45 -31.46 -10.20
C LEU A 145 41.69 -31.17 -9.35
N THR A 146 41.82 -31.83 -8.21
CA THR A 146 43.09 -31.88 -7.49
C THR A 146 44.09 -32.66 -8.34
N ARG A 147 45.17 -31.98 -8.74
CA ARG A 147 46.27 -32.55 -9.51
C ARG A 147 47.31 -33.22 -8.60
#